data_AF-V5HKE1-F1
#
_entry.id   AF-V5HKE1-F1
#
_cell.length_a   1.000
_cell.length_b   1.000
_cell.length_c   1.000
_cell.angle_alpha   90.00
_cell.angle_beta   90.00
_cell.angle_gamma   90.00
#
_symmetry.space_group_name_H-M   'P 1'
#
loop_
_entity.id
_entity.type
_entity.pdbx_description
1 polymer ?
#
loop_
_entity_poly.entity_id
_entity_poly.type
_entity_poly.pdbx_seq_one_letter_code
_entity_poly.pdbx_strand_id
1 'polypeptide(L)'
;CNCPSLQNTLVDDTNFNKFRDPWHFIRSGDRLYLKYMPLSEKFNDITCVISEFIRNDSLYSVKRRMCWTKLRTSPIRESMEVQIEKFPDTRQSKTEFRVITDRTTYDFDTLYADSKCLILKISQTYAALLGGKCLLWLKEEDLKNPLRHCDFFYTVFCAWKAHVLDMTPGCDKLSEIGDQNVQNPPVNKEPNAARGPR
;
A
#
# COMPACT_ATOMS: atom_id res chain seq x y z
N CYS A 1 27.73 0.94 -26.27
CA CYS A 1 26.35 1.48 -26.31
C CYS A 1 26.02 2.06 -24.94
N ASN A 2 25.98 3.40 -24.81
CA ASN A 2 25.47 4.09 -23.63
C ASN A 2 24.12 4.72 -24.02
N CYS A 3 23.08 3.90 -24.09
CA CYS A 3 21.73 4.44 -24.22
C CYS A 3 21.36 5.07 -22.87
N PRO A 4 20.85 6.31 -22.84
CA PRO A 4 20.26 6.88 -21.64
C PRO A 4 19.23 5.91 -21.06
N SER A 5 19.15 5.79 -19.73
CA SER A 5 18.10 4.98 -19.14
C SER A 5 16.75 5.59 -19.52
N LEU A 6 15.80 4.75 -19.96
CA LEU A 6 14.45 5.20 -20.28
C LEU A 6 13.80 5.96 -19.10
N GLN A 7 14.17 5.57 -17.88
CA GLN A 7 13.84 6.30 -16.65
C GLN A 7 14.25 7.78 -16.72
N ASN A 8 15.52 8.08 -17.01
CA ASN A 8 16.00 9.46 -17.02
C ASN A 8 15.31 10.26 -18.14
N THR A 9 15.15 9.65 -19.32
CA THR A 9 14.45 10.28 -20.45
C THR A 9 13.00 10.65 -20.12
N LEU A 10 12.25 9.78 -19.42
CA LEU A 10 10.86 10.05 -19.04
C LEU A 10 10.73 11.05 -17.89
N VAL A 11 11.63 10.99 -16.89
CA VAL A 11 11.61 11.90 -15.74
C VAL A 11 11.96 13.33 -16.14
N ASP A 12 12.83 13.49 -17.16
CA ASP A 12 13.26 14.79 -17.67
C ASP A 12 12.31 15.38 -18.74
N ASP A 13 11.35 14.59 -19.25
CA ASP A 13 10.36 15.07 -20.23
C ASP A 13 9.28 15.93 -19.56
N THR A 14 9.19 17.20 -19.97
CA THR A 14 8.22 18.15 -19.45
C THR A 14 6.77 17.77 -19.75
N ASN A 15 6.51 17.02 -20.82
CA ASN A 15 5.18 16.50 -21.14
C ASN A 15 4.76 15.38 -20.18
N PHE A 16 5.74 14.68 -19.59
CA PHE A 16 5.50 13.61 -18.64
C PHE A 16 5.24 14.14 -17.22
N ASN A 17 5.67 15.37 -16.89
CA ASN A 17 5.46 15.98 -15.58
C ASN A 17 3.98 16.04 -15.15
N LYS A 18 3.03 16.05 -16.08
CA LYS A 18 1.59 15.98 -15.76
C LYS A 18 1.20 14.67 -15.06
N PHE A 19 1.95 13.60 -15.28
CA PHE A 19 1.78 12.31 -14.62
C PHE A 19 2.67 12.18 -13.38
N ARG A 20 3.26 13.27 -12.89
CA ARG A 20 4.09 13.28 -11.70
C ARG A 20 3.52 14.14 -10.58
N ASP A 21 2.31 14.68 -10.76
CA ASP A 21 1.56 15.34 -9.69
C ASP A 21 0.79 14.28 -8.89
N PRO A 22 1.17 14.03 -7.62
CA PRO A 22 0.54 12.99 -6.82
C PRO A 22 -0.74 13.47 -6.12
N TRP A 23 -1.04 14.77 -6.11
CA TRP A 23 -2.01 15.34 -5.17
C TRP A 23 -3.43 14.86 -5.41
N HIS A 24 -3.81 14.63 -6.66
CA HIS A 24 -5.12 14.05 -6.98
C HIS A 24 -5.28 12.64 -6.41
N PHE A 25 -4.22 11.82 -6.46
CA PHE A 25 -4.23 10.46 -5.93
C PHE A 25 -4.21 10.46 -4.40
N ILE A 26 -3.27 11.18 -3.77
CA ILE A 26 -3.07 11.16 -2.31
C ILE A 26 -4.27 11.75 -1.56
N ARG A 27 -4.92 12.78 -2.10
CA ARG A 27 -6.07 13.45 -1.47
C ARG A 27 -7.40 12.75 -1.68
N SER A 28 -7.42 11.68 -2.49
CA SER A 28 -8.63 10.90 -2.70
C SER A 28 -9.13 10.29 -1.38
N GLY A 29 -10.45 10.18 -1.24
CA GLY A 29 -11.09 9.46 -0.14
C GLY A 29 -10.89 7.95 -0.22
N ASP A 30 -10.29 7.46 -1.31
CA ASP A 30 -10.12 6.05 -1.59
C ASP A 30 -9.17 5.39 -0.60
N ARG A 31 -9.47 4.14 -0.27
CA ARG A 31 -8.55 3.27 0.46
C ARG A 31 -7.42 2.84 -0.49
N LEU A 32 -6.18 3.02 -0.05
CA LEU A 32 -5.00 2.73 -0.87
C LEU A 32 -4.28 1.51 -0.33
N TYR A 33 -3.77 0.67 -1.22
CA TYR A 33 -3.03 -0.55 -0.90
C TYR A 33 -1.63 -0.45 -1.49
N LEU A 34 -0.62 -0.83 -0.70
CA LEU A 34 0.74 -0.92 -1.19
C LEU A 34 0.94 -2.28 -1.85
N LYS A 35 1.30 -2.28 -3.12
CA LYS A 35 1.60 -3.48 -3.91
C LYS A 35 3.06 -3.90 -3.79
N TYR A 36 3.94 -2.94 -4.04
CA TYR A 36 5.37 -3.16 -4.09
C TYR A 36 6.10 -2.24 -3.12
N MET A 37 7.09 -2.81 -2.45
CA MET A 37 7.98 -2.08 -1.57
C MET A 37 9.44 -2.51 -1.71
N PRO A 38 10.42 -1.71 -1.24
CA PRO A 38 11.82 -2.08 -1.27
C PRO A 38 12.07 -3.44 -0.61
N LEU A 39 12.93 -4.25 -1.23
CA LEU A 39 13.35 -5.53 -0.69
C LEU A 39 14.37 -5.28 0.43
N SER A 40 13.93 -5.39 1.68
CA SER A 40 14.76 -5.17 2.87
C SER A 40 14.37 -6.13 3.97
N GLU A 41 15.35 -6.67 4.68
CA GLU A 41 15.13 -7.58 5.82
C GLU A 41 14.22 -6.98 6.90
N LYS A 42 14.23 -5.65 7.03
CA LYS A 42 13.39 -4.89 7.97
C LYS A 42 11.89 -4.99 7.67
N PHE A 43 11.52 -5.49 6.50
CA PHE A 43 10.15 -5.53 6.02
C PHE A 43 9.65 -6.95 5.71
N ASN A 44 10.47 -7.98 5.96
CA ASN A 44 10.12 -9.36 5.65
C ASN A 44 8.93 -9.89 6.45
N ASP A 45 8.65 -9.30 7.62
CA ASP A 45 7.52 -9.65 8.48
C ASP A 45 6.31 -8.74 8.27
N ILE A 46 6.30 -7.87 7.25
CA ILE A 46 5.20 -6.93 7.02
C ILE A 46 4.33 -7.41 5.84
N THR A 47 3.02 -7.41 6.02
CA THR A 47 2.04 -7.63 4.95
C THR A 47 0.84 -6.68 5.07
N CYS A 48 -0.04 -6.67 4.06
CA CYS A 48 -1.31 -5.94 4.04
C CYS A 48 -1.15 -4.46 4.44
N VAL A 49 -0.33 -3.72 3.70
CA VAL A 49 -0.09 -2.30 4.01
C VAL A 49 -1.15 -1.43 3.31
N ILE A 50 -1.87 -0.65 4.10
CA ILE A 50 -3.03 0.14 3.68
C ILE A 50 -2.87 1.59 4.13
N SER A 51 -3.40 2.53 3.33
CA SER A 51 -3.56 3.94 3.70
C SER A 51 -5.02 4.38 3.62
N GLU A 52 -5.58 4.79 4.75
CA GLU A 52 -6.97 5.24 4.89
C GLU A 52 -7.02 6.77 5.00
N PHE A 53 -7.93 7.39 4.26
CA PHE A 53 -8.12 8.83 4.33
C PHE A 53 -8.72 9.25 5.68
N ILE A 54 -8.18 10.31 6.28
CA ILE A 54 -8.77 10.92 7.49
C ILE A 54 -9.43 12.25 7.11
N ARG A 55 -8.63 13.20 6.62
CA ARG A 55 -9.10 14.54 6.23
C ARG A 55 -8.06 15.28 5.38
N ASN A 56 -8.54 16.27 4.62
CA ASN A 56 -7.67 17.29 4.04
C ASN A 56 -7.51 18.42 5.05
N ASP A 57 -6.28 18.71 5.48
CA ASP A 57 -5.99 19.84 6.37
C ASP A 57 -5.86 21.15 5.57
N SER A 58 -5.37 21.07 4.32
CA SER A 58 -5.30 22.21 3.39
C SER A 58 -5.27 21.73 1.92
N LEU A 59 -5.08 22.64 0.97
CA LEU A 59 -4.90 22.28 -0.45
C LEU A 59 -3.67 21.38 -0.70
N TYR A 60 -2.66 21.48 0.17
CA TYR A 60 -1.36 20.83 0.03
C TYR A 60 -0.97 20.04 1.29
N SER A 61 -1.95 19.69 2.12
CA SER A 61 -1.77 18.89 3.32
C SER A 61 -2.95 17.96 3.53
N VAL A 62 -2.66 16.67 3.73
CA VAL A 62 -3.65 15.62 3.96
C VAL A 62 -3.20 14.69 5.06
N LYS A 63 -4.13 14.31 5.94
CA LYS A 63 -3.92 13.31 6.98
C LYS A 63 -4.49 11.98 6.56
N ARG A 64 -3.68 10.93 6.72
CA ARG A 64 -4.05 9.56 6.43
C ARG A 64 -3.61 8.64 7.57
N ARG A 65 -4.30 7.52 7.76
CA ARG A 65 -3.90 6.45 8.67
C ARG A 65 -3.20 5.37 7.87
N MET A 66 -1.95 5.07 8.21
CA MET A 66 -1.21 3.94 7.67
C MET A 66 -1.43 2.73 8.56
N CYS A 67 -1.76 1.58 7.98
CA CYS A 67 -2.03 0.35 8.71
C CYS A 67 -1.24 -0.80 8.06
N TRP A 68 -0.65 -1.68 8.85
CA TRP A 68 0.07 -2.86 8.35
C TRP A 68 -0.04 -4.02 9.33
N THR A 69 0.16 -5.24 8.82
CA THR A 69 0.14 -6.47 9.62
C THR A 69 1.56 -6.98 9.79
N LYS A 70 1.96 -7.24 11.03
CA LYS A 70 3.21 -7.94 11.35
C LYS A 70 2.97 -9.44 11.46
N LEU A 71 3.65 -10.21 10.62
CA LEU A 71 3.67 -11.67 10.58
C LEU A 71 4.56 -12.21 11.70
N ARG A 72 3.98 -12.36 12.89
CA ARG A 72 4.58 -13.07 14.04
C ARG A 72 3.81 -14.38 14.26
N THR A 73 4.14 -15.13 15.33
CA THR A 73 3.39 -16.33 15.75
C THR A 73 1.87 -16.08 15.81
N SER A 74 1.49 -14.86 16.19
CA SER A 74 0.13 -14.35 16.03
C SER A 74 0.21 -13.04 15.22
N PRO A 75 -0.52 -12.89 14.11
CA PRO A 75 -0.53 -11.67 13.34
C PRO A 75 -1.03 -10.48 14.17
N ILE A 76 -0.28 -9.38 14.18
CA ILE A 76 -0.65 -8.15 14.90
C ILE A 76 -0.87 -7.04 13.88
N ARG A 77 -2.01 -6.35 14.00
CA ARG A 77 -2.30 -5.14 13.22
C ARG A 77 -1.73 -3.92 13.94
N GLU A 78 -0.91 -3.16 13.25
CA GLU A 78 -0.39 -1.87 13.71
C GLU A 78 -0.92 -0.73 12.84
N SER A 79 -0.99 0.46 13.41
CA SER A 79 -1.34 1.66 12.66
C SER A 79 -0.63 2.90 13.19
N MET A 80 -0.47 3.90 12.32
CA MET A 80 -0.01 5.24 12.68
C MET A 80 -0.73 6.29 11.83
N GLU A 81 -0.95 7.47 12.38
CA GLU A 81 -1.39 8.62 11.60
C GLU A 81 -0.18 9.32 10.98
N VAL A 82 -0.34 9.74 9.72
CA VAL A 82 0.69 10.47 9.00
C VAL A 82 0.11 11.74 8.37
N GLN A 83 0.92 12.78 8.34
CA GLN A 83 0.60 14.03 7.66
C GLN A 83 1.44 14.13 6.40
N ILE A 84 0.79 14.24 5.25
CA ILE A 84 1.44 14.32 3.95
C ILE A 84 1.35 15.77 3.48
N GLU A 85 2.50 16.39 3.25
CA GLU A 85 2.59 17.81 2.89
C GLU A 85 3.43 18.03 1.64
N LYS A 86 3.03 19.03 0.86
CA LYS A 86 3.89 19.57 -0.18
C LYS A 86 5.09 20.27 0.46
N PHE A 87 6.23 20.26 -0.21
CA PHE A 87 7.32 21.14 0.19
C PHE A 87 6.87 22.62 0.13
N PRO A 88 7.38 23.47 1.03
CA PRO A 88 7.15 24.91 0.96
C PRO A 88 7.54 25.45 -0.42
N ASP A 89 6.89 26.53 -0.86
CA ASP A 89 7.05 27.10 -2.20
C ASP A 89 8.51 27.48 -2.55
N THR A 90 9.40 27.60 -1.55
CA THR A 90 10.84 27.79 -1.74
C THR A 90 11.53 26.64 -2.49
N ARG A 91 10.96 25.43 -2.49
CA ARG A 91 11.46 24.28 -3.25
C ARG A 91 10.83 24.12 -4.65
N GLN A 92 9.77 24.87 -4.98
CA GLN A 92 9.00 24.84 -6.26
C GLN A 92 8.63 23.46 -6.83
N SER A 93 8.83 22.37 -6.09
CA SER A 93 8.61 21.02 -6.60
C SER A 93 7.12 20.67 -6.59
N LYS A 94 6.62 20.23 -7.76
CA LYS A 94 5.26 19.68 -7.91
C LYS A 94 5.23 18.16 -7.75
N THR A 95 6.39 17.51 -7.85
CA THR A 95 6.51 16.05 -7.87
C THR A 95 6.95 15.50 -6.53
N GLU A 96 7.53 16.35 -5.67
CA GLU A 96 8.03 15.96 -4.37
C GLU A 96 7.09 16.37 -3.23
N PHE A 97 7.05 15.53 -2.20
CA PHE A 97 6.31 15.79 -0.98
C PHE A 97 6.99 15.10 0.21
N ARG A 98 6.57 15.46 1.41
CA ARG A 98 7.05 14.84 2.65
C ARG A 98 5.91 14.16 3.40
N VAL A 99 6.24 13.06 4.06
CA VAL A 99 5.36 12.35 4.99
C VAL A 99 5.94 12.52 6.38
N ILE A 100 5.17 13.16 7.25
CA ILE A 100 5.53 13.48 8.63
C ILE A 100 4.83 12.47 9.54
N THR A 101 5.63 11.83 10.39
CA THR A 101 5.19 10.93 11.47
C THR A 101 5.51 11.56 12.82
N ASP A 102 5.12 10.91 13.91
CA ASP A 102 5.51 11.28 15.27
C ASP A 102 7.04 11.25 15.50
N ARG A 103 7.75 10.38 14.76
CA ARG A 103 9.18 10.09 14.97
C ARG A 103 10.11 10.74 13.96
N THR A 104 9.66 10.89 12.72
CA THR A 104 10.53 11.28 11.62
C THR A 104 9.75 11.80 10.41
N THR A 105 10.47 12.40 9.48
CA THR A 105 9.95 12.90 8.21
C THR A 105 10.60 12.14 7.06
N TYR A 106 9.81 11.73 6.08
CA TYR A 106 10.27 11.03 4.89
C TYR A 106 9.97 11.84 3.64
N ASP A 107 10.99 12.05 2.81
CA ASP A 107 10.88 12.76 1.54
C ASP A 107 10.65 11.76 0.41
N PHE A 108 9.68 12.06 -0.46
CA PHE A 108 9.35 11.26 -1.64
C PHE A 108 9.34 12.12 -2.89
N ASP A 109 9.77 11.54 -4.01
CA ASP A 109 9.58 12.07 -5.36
C ASP A 109 8.60 11.17 -6.13
N THR A 110 7.69 11.76 -6.89
CA THR A 110 6.69 11.04 -7.66
C THR A 110 7.28 10.69 -9.02
N LEU A 111 7.36 9.39 -9.32
CA LEU A 111 7.79 8.89 -10.63
C LEU A 111 6.62 8.77 -11.60
N TYR A 112 5.45 8.40 -11.09
CA TYR A 112 4.22 8.30 -11.86
C TYR A 112 3.00 8.38 -10.94
N ALA A 113 1.95 9.06 -11.38
CA ALA A 113 0.68 9.18 -10.72
C ALA A 113 -0.43 9.30 -11.77
N ASP A 114 -1.47 8.50 -11.62
CA ASP A 114 -2.72 8.64 -12.35
C ASP A 114 -3.91 8.47 -11.41
N SER A 115 -5.10 8.18 -11.93
CA SER A 115 -6.28 7.96 -11.10
C SER A 115 -6.31 6.60 -10.39
N LYS A 116 -5.40 5.66 -10.71
CA LYS A 116 -5.43 4.25 -10.29
C LYS A 116 -4.20 3.83 -9.49
N CYS A 117 -3.04 4.41 -9.77
CA CYS A 117 -1.80 4.09 -9.10
C CYS A 117 -0.87 5.28 -8.89
N LEU A 118 0.01 5.13 -7.90
CA LEU A 118 1.04 6.08 -7.53
C LEU A 118 2.37 5.33 -7.31
N ILE A 119 3.38 5.73 -8.08
CA ILE A 119 4.74 5.22 -7.99
C ILE A 119 5.62 6.30 -7.38
N LEU A 120 6.15 5.98 -6.20
CA LEU A 120 7.00 6.89 -5.45
C LEU A 120 8.44 6.41 -5.47
N LYS A 121 9.36 7.36 -5.50
CA LYS A 121 10.77 7.17 -5.19
C LYS A 121 11.04 7.71 -3.79
N ILE A 122 11.58 6.87 -2.94
CA ILE A 122 12.13 7.24 -1.63
C ILE A 122 13.38 8.09 -1.88
N SER A 123 13.51 9.23 -1.18
CA SER A 123 14.68 10.09 -1.32
C SER A 123 15.99 9.36 -1.03
N GLN A 124 17.09 9.82 -1.64
CA GLN A 124 18.36 9.10 -1.67
C GLN A 124 18.92 8.78 -0.27
N THR A 125 18.70 9.66 0.70
CA THR A 125 19.10 9.49 2.11
C THR A 125 18.47 8.25 2.73
N TYR A 126 17.18 8.00 2.47
CA TYR A 126 16.46 6.85 3.02
C TYR A 126 16.55 5.63 2.10
N ALA A 127 16.66 5.81 0.79
CA ALA A 127 16.78 4.72 -0.17
C ALA A 127 18.05 3.86 0.08
N ALA A 128 19.16 4.48 0.49
CA ALA A 128 20.38 3.76 0.87
C ALA A 128 20.16 2.88 2.11
N LEU A 129 19.35 3.32 3.07
CA LEU A 129 19.03 2.60 4.31
C LEU A 129 17.99 1.49 4.12
N LEU A 130 17.18 1.58 3.06
CA LEU A 130 16.02 0.71 2.82
C LEU A 130 16.22 -0.29 1.67
N GLY A 131 17.41 -0.35 1.05
CA GLY A 131 17.75 -1.39 0.08
C GLY A 131 16.98 -1.34 -1.24
N GLY A 132 16.27 -0.24 -1.52
CA GLY A 132 15.48 -0.05 -2.72
C GLY A 132 14.85 1.33 -2.75
N LYS A 133 14.35 1.72 -3.93
CA LYS A 133 13.97 3.11 -4.20
C LYS A 133 12.49 3.34 -4.31
N CYS A 134 11.67 2.32 -4.55
CA CYS A 134 10.30 2.57 -5.00
C CYS A 134 9.19 1.93 -4.19
N LEU A 135 8.04 2.57 -4.24
CA LEU A 135 6.76 2.08 -3.74
C LEU A 135 5.74 2.13 -4.87
N LEU A 136 4.84 1.14 -4.94
CA LEU A 136 3.66 1.17 -5.81
C LEU A 136 2.40 1.10 -4.97
N TRP A 137 1.62 2.17 -4.97
CA TRP A 137 0.31 2.27 -4.33
C TRP A 137 -0.80 2.14 -5.37
N LEU A 138 -1.85 1.43 -5.02
CA LEU A 138 -3.05 1.21 -5.84
C LEU A 138 -4.30 1.61 -5.06
N LYS A 139 -5.37 2.01 -5.76
CA LYS A 139 -6.69 2.16 -5.14
C LYS A 139 -7.38 0.81 -4.98
N GLU A 140 -8.20 0.69 -3.94
CA GLU A 140 -8.97 -0.54 -3.65
C GLU A 140 -9.85 -1.00 -4.81
N GLU A 141 -10.53 -0.07 -5.48
CA GLU A 141 -11.41 -0.36 -6.62
C GLU A 141 -10.67 -0.98 -7.81
N ASP A 142 -9.37 -0.70 -7.95
CA ASP A 142 -8.55 -1.11 -9.07
C ASP A 142 -7.76 -2.41 -8.80
N LEU A 143 -7.84 -2.99 -7.60
CA LEU A 143 -7.10 -4.20 -7.23
C LEU A 143 -7.48 -5.45 -8.04
N LYS A 144 -8.75 -5.53 -8.47
CA LYS A 144 -9.29 -6.70 -9.19
C LYS A 144 -8.94 -6.73 -10.67
N ASN A 145 -8.53 -5.59 -11.23
CA ASN A 145 -8.19 -5.48 -12.64
C ASN A 145 -6.67 -5.46 -12.80
N PRO A 146 -6.09 -6.25 -13.72
CA PRO A 146 -4.65 -6.19 -13.95
C PRO A 146 -4.27 -4.82 -14.50
N LEU A 147 -3.71 -3.97 -13.64
CA LEU A 147 -3.22 -2.63 -13.97
C LEU A 147 -1.89 -2.73 -14.73
N ARG A 148 -1.94 -3.27 -15.95
CA ARG A 148 -0.76 -3.54 -16.78
C ARG A 148 0.13 -2.31 -16.97
N HIS A 149 -0.45 -1.11 -17.05
CA HIS A 149 0.31 0.12 -17.21
C HIS A 149 1.06 0.52 -15.92
N CYS A 150 0.46 0.34 -14.74
CA CYS A 150 1.12 0.59 -13.46
C CYS A 150 2.31 -0.35 -13.24
N ASP A 151 2.14 -1.64 -13.55
CA ASP A 151 3.23 -2.62 -13.50
C ASP A 151 4.33 -2.32 -14.52
N PHE A 152 3.96 -1.88 -15.73
CA PHE A 152 4.89 -1.46 -16.76
C PHE A 152 5.74 -0.26 -16.29
N PHE A 153 5.10 0.83 -15.83
CA PHE A 153 5.83 2.01 -15.35
C PHE A 153 6.69 1.67 -14.14
N TYR A 154 6.22 0.84 -13.22
CA TYR A 154 7.03 0.40 -12.09
C TYR A 154 8.28 -0.33 -12.56
N THR A 155 8.15 -1.23 -13.53
CA THR A 155 9.28 -1.98 -14.10
C THR A 155 10.30 -1.04 -14.75
N VAL A 156 9.83 -0.07 -15.54
CA VAL A 156 10.68 0.92 -16.22
C VAL A 156 11.45 1.78 -15.21
N PHE A 157 10.80 2.21 -14.13
CA PHE A 157 11.38 3.17 -13.18
C PHE A 157 12.19 2.55 -12.05
N CYS A 158 11.85 1.34 -11.62
CA CYS A 158 12.27 0.83 -10.31
C CYS A 158 13.08 -0.46 -10.38
N ALA A 159 13.14 -1.11 -11.56
CA ALA A 159 13.68 -2.45 -11.76
C ALA A 159 12.98 -3.51 -10.87
N TRP A 160 12.71 -4.69 -11.41
CA TRP A 160 11.74 -5.68 -10.88
C TRP A 160 11.99 -6.22 -9.44
N LYS A 161 13.02 -5.78 -8.71
CA LYS A 161 13.32 -6.27 -7.36
C LYS A 161 12.48 -5.53 -6.32
N ALA A 162 11.33 -6.09 -5.97
CA ALA A 162 10.45 -5.59 -4.93
C ALA A 162 9.92 -6.73 -4.05
N HIS A 163 9.62 -6.41 -2.80
CA HIS A 163 8.76 -7.26 -1.98
C HIS A 163 7.30 -7.01 -2.39
N VAL A 164 6.58 -8.10 -2.69
CA VAL A 164 5.18 -8.05 -3.12
C VAL A 164 4.30 -8.31 -1.92
N LEU A 165 3.41 -7.37 -1.62
CA LEU A 165 2.53 -7.43 -0.46
C LEU A 165 1.18 -8.04 -0.83
N ASP A 166 0.50 -8.62 0.17
CA ASP A 166 -0.89 -8.99 0.05
C ASP A 166 -1.76 -7.73 -0.08
N MET A 167 -2.54 -7.68 -1.16
CA MET A 167 -3.50 -6.61 -1.42
C MET A 167 -4.91 -7.18 -1.58
N THR A 168 -5.19 -8.37 -1.07
CA THR A 168 -6.54 -8.91 -1.10
C THR A 168 -7.47 -7.90 -0.42
N PRO A 169 -8.57 -7.46 -1.06
CA PRO A 169 -9.49 -6.51 -0.44
C PRO A 169 -9.96 -7.05 0.91
N GLY A 170 -9.72 -6.27 1.97
CA GLY A 170 -10.02 -6.73 3.33
C GLY A 170 -8.95 -7.62 3.97
N CYS A 171 -7.70 -7.64 3.47
CA CYS A 171 -6.57 -8.37 4.09
C CYS A 171 -6.29 -7.93 5.54
N ASP A 172 -6.84 -6.78 5.96
CA ASP A 172 -6.78 -6.23 7.30
C ASP A 172 -7.82 -6.84 8.24
N LYS A 173 -8.83 -7.52 7.68
CA LYS A 173 -9.77 -8.33 8.44
C LYS A 173 -9.02 -9.60 8.82
N LEU A 174 -8.47 -9.61 10.03
CA LEU A 174 -7.98 -10.84 10.65
C LEU A 174 -9.15 -11.82 10.59
N SER A 175 -9.05 -12.85 9.75
CA SER A 175 -9.96 -13.99 9.83
C SER A 175 -9.92 -14.44 11.28
N GLU A 176 -11.07 -14.50 11.94
CA GLU A 176 -11.22 -15.25 13.18
C GLU A 176 -10.59 -16.62 12.92
N ILE A 177 -9.39 -16.84 13.46
CA ILE A 177 -8.74 -18.15 13.42
C ILE A 177 -9.65 -19.02 14.29
N GLY A 178 -10.53 -19.74 13.60
CA GLY A 178 -11.58 -20.64 14.07
C GLY A 178 -11.79 -20.76 15.58
N ASP A 179 -12.90 -20.20 16.05
CA ASP A 179 -13.67 -20.82 17.14
C ASP A 179 -14.22 -22.17 16.65
N GLN A 180 -13.35 -23.19 16.56
CA GLN A 180 -13.76 -24.60 16.49
C GLN A 180 -14.00 -25.19 17.88
N ASN A 181 -14.56 -24.39 18.81
CA ASN A 181 -15.08 -24.89 20.07
C ASN A 181 -16.54 -24.45 20.28
N VAL A 182 -17.37 -24.63 19.25
CA VAL A 182 -18.78 -24.92 19.51
C VAL A 182 -18.87 -26.40 19.84
N GLN A 183 -18.80 -26.70 21.14
CA GLN A 183 -19.29 -27.97 21.67
C GLN A 183 -20.75 -28.10 21.24
N ASN A 184 -21.03 -28.94 20.24
CA ASN A 184 -22.39 -29.40 20.00
C ASN A 184 -22.85 -30.15 21.25
N PRO A 185 -23.97 -29.77 21.89
CA PRO A 185 -24.53 -30.57 22.96
C PRO A 185 -24.98 -31.93 22.39
N PRO A 186 -24.89 -33.02 23.17
CA PRO A 186 -25.23 -34.35 22.69
C PRO A 186 -26.74 -34.41 22.43
N VAL A 187 -27.15 -34.49 21.16
CA VAL A 187 -28.50 -34.90 20.83
C VAL A 187 -28.56 -36.41 21.07
N ASN A 188 -29.23 -36.77 22.16
CA ASN A 188 -29.58 -38.13 22.55
C ASN A 188 -30.19 -38.89 21.37
N LYS A 189 -29.60 -40.04 21.05
CA LYS A 189 -30.28 -41.08 20.29
C LYS A 189 -31.26 -41.78 21.24
N GLU A 190 -32.55 -41.57 21.08
CA GLU A 190 -33.53 -42.51 21.60
C GLU A 190 -33.79 -43.65 20.60
N PRO A 191 -34.12 -44.86 21.08
CA PRO A 191 -34.02 -46.09 20.32
C PRO A 191 -35.32 -46.43 19.60
N ASN A 192 -35.18 -47.03 18.41
CA ASN A 192 -36.25 -47.79 17.76
C ASN A 192 -36.77 -48.91 18.68
N ALA A 193 -38.09 -48.97 18.89
CA ALA A 193 -38.78 -50.17 19.31
C ALA A 193 -40.12 -50.30 18.54
N ALA A 194 -40.40 -51.52 18.10
CA ALA A 194 -41.36 -51.90 17.07
C ALA A 194 -42.69 -52.48 17.63
N ARG A 195 -43.73 -52.49 16.76
CA ARG A 195 -44.97 -53.33 16.70
C ARG A 195 -45.97 -53.20 17.86
N GLY A 196 -47.30 -53.27 17.71
CA GLY A 196 -48.32 -53.63 16.69
C GLY A 196 -49.71 -53.47 17.38
N PRO A 197 -50.79 -54.25 17.13
CA PRO A 197 -51.45 -54.73 15.91
C PRO A 197 -52.96 -54.32 15.82
N ARG A 198 -53.54 -54.28 14.61
CA ARG A 198 -54.79 -54.95 14.15
C ARG A 198 -55.24 -54.36 12.82
#